data_AF-A0A2H2Z8D0-F1
#
_entry.id   AF-A0A2H2Z8D0-F1
#
_cell.length_a   1.000
_cell.length_b   1.000
_cell.length_c   1.000
_cell.angle_alpha   90.00
_cell.angle_beta   90.00
_cell.angle_gamma   90.00
#
_symmetry.space_group_name_H-M   'P 1'
#
loop_
_entity.id
_entity.type
_entity.pdbx_description
1 polymer ?
#
loop_
_entity_poly.entity_id
_entity_poly.type
_entity_poly.pdbx_seq_one_letter_code
_entity_poly.pdbx_strand_id
1 'polypeptide(L)'
;MPTRVIKVGLRRLRLVETSNGTSGKYVALSHCWGRLTKEQKFCTYQSNMEALKKDIPYKSLPKSFQDAVRVTRALRVPYLWIDSICIIQEDEGDWKSEASKMEQVFSSAYCTIAASSATSSLDGFLGERKPRACVSIRTSRGPLYLAEAIDDFHEHVEKSVLSTRGWVLQERALSRRTIYFTSTQVYWECGEGIFCETLATLQK
;
A
#
# COMPACT_ATOMS: atom_id res chain seq x y z
N MET A 1 -2.06 -17.24 -5.37
CA MET A 1 -2.18 -16.19 -4.33
C MET A 1 -1.10 -16.43 -3.27
N PRO A 2 -0.71 -15.44 -2.45
CA PRO A 2 0.15 -15.64 -1.28
C PRO A 2 -0.49 -16.63 -0.30
N THR A 3 0.31 -17.33 0.51
CA THR A 3 -0.20 -18.38 1.41
C THR A 3 -1.26 -17.87 2.39
N ARG A 4 -1.16 -16.60 2.78
CA ARG A 4 -2.15 -15.90 3.60
C ARG A 4 -2.42 -14.51 3.04
N VAL A 5 -3.67 -14.08 3.14
CA VAL A 5 -4.10 -12.71 2.80
C VAL A 5 -5.16 -12.25 3.80
N ILE A 6 -5.35 -10.95 3.89
CA ILE A 6 -6.46 -10.34 4.62
C ILE A 6 -7.65 -10.28 3.66
N LYS A 7 -8.76 -10.95 4.01
CA LYS A 7 -10.03 -10.77 3.30
C LYS A 7 -10.65 -9.43 3.72
N VAL A 8 -10.77 -8.52 2.76
CA VAL A 8 -11.27 -7.16 2.96
C VAL A 8 -12.75 -7.10 2.62
N GLY A 9 -13.60 -7.38 3.60
CA GLY A 9 -15.04 -7.18 3.48
C GLY A 9 -15.46 -5.73 3.73
N LEU A 10 -16.73 -5.41 3.44
CA LEU A 10 -17.32 -4.09 3.72
C LEU A 10 -17.27 -3.75 5.22
N ARG A 11 -17.60 -4.72 6.08
CA ARG A 11 -17.66 -4.52 7.53
C ARG A 11 -16.63 -5.31 8.34
N ARG A 12 -16.08 -6.38 7.76
CA ARG A 12 -15.21 -7.32 8.48
C ARG A 12 -13.89 -7.51 7.75
N LEU A 13 -12.85 -7.68 8.54
CA LEU A 13 -11.52 -8.06 8.09
C LEU A 13 -11.17 -9.38 8.77
N ARG A 14 -10.50 -10.28 8.06
CA ARG A 14 -10.00 -11.54 8.63
C ARG A 14 -8.80 -12.04 7.86
N LEU A 15 -7.86 -12.64 8.58
CA LEU A 15 -6.78 -13.39 7.96
C LEU A 15 -7.37 -14.67 7.35
N VAL A 16 -6.99 -14.99 6.11
CA VAL A 16 -7.39 -16.24 5.45
C VAL A 16 -6.15 -16.94 4.93
N GLU A 17 -6.08 -18.24 5.17
CA GLU A 17 -5.12 -19.13 4.52
C GLU A 17 -5.65 -19.48 3.13
N THR A 18 -4.74 -19.54 2.16
CA THR A 18 -5.04 -19.97 0.80
C THR A 18 -4.41 -21.33 0.57
N SER A 19 -5.13 -22.21 -0.13
CA SER A 19 -4.61 -23.48 -0.60
C SER A 19 -4.03 -23.37 -2.01
N ASN A 20 -3.24 -24.36 -2.41
CA ASN A 20 -2.76 -24.49 -3.78
C ASN A 20 -3.93 -24.45 -4.77
N GLY A 21 -3.83 -23.59 -5.79
CA GLY A 21 -4.89 -23.36 -6.78
C GLY A 21 -5.88 -22.24 -6.44
N THR A 22 -5.79 -21.63 -5.24
CA THR A 22 -6.61 -20.46 -4.93
C THR A 22 -6.22 -19.28 -5.82
N SER A 23 -7.16 -18.82 -6.65
CA SER A 23 -7.03 -17.67 -7.52
C SER A 23 -7.90 -16.52 -7.04
N GLY A 24 -7.37 -15.30 -7.12
CA GLY A 24 -8.06 -14.11 -6.65
C GLY A 24 -7.17 -12.87 -6.76
N LYS A 25 -7.81 -11.71 -6.99
CA LYS A 25 -7.12 -10.42 -7.02
C LYS A 25 -6.81 -10.00 -5.59
N TYR A 26 -5.57 -9.63 -5.33
CA TYR A 26 -5.15 -9.02 -4.08
C TYR A 26 -4.27 -7.79 -4.35
N VAL A 27 -4.25 -6.87 -3.41
CA VAL A 27 -3.32 -5.75 -3.38
C VAL A 27 -2.20 -6.08 -2.40
N ALA A 28 -0.96 -5.73 -2.69
CA ALA A 28 0.15 -5.78 -1.74
C ALA A 28 0.41 -4.40 -1.14
N LEU A 29 0.81 -4.32 0.13
CA LEU A 29 1.25 -3.08 0.77
C LEU A 29 2.77 -3.07 0.95
N SER A 30 3.43 -2.15 0.25
CA SER A 30 4.81 -1.73 0.52
C SER A 30 4.79 -0.59 1.53
N HIS A 31 5.38 -0.79 2.71
CA HIS A 31 5.38 0.22 3.77
C HIS A 31 6.62 0.14 4.66
N CYS A 32 6.93 1.25 5.35
CA CYS A 32 7.92 1.25 6.41
C CYS A 32 7.28 0.85 7.73
N TRP A 33 7.85 -0.14 8.42
CA TRP A 33 7.37 -0.53 9.75
C TRP A 33 7.63 0.56 10.79
N GLY A 34 8.72 1.32 10.64
CA GLY A 34 9.18 2.30 11.62
C GLY A 34 9.89 1.69 12.83
N ARG A 35 10.39 2.55 13.72
CA ARG A 35 10.98 2.15 15.02
C ARG A 35 9.87 2.03 16.07
N LEU A 36 9.25 0.86 16.14
CA LEU A 36 8.11 0.58 17.02
C LEU A 36 8.48 -0.37 18.16
N THR A 37 7.86 -0.16 19.34
CA THR A 37 7.90 -1.15 20.43
C THR A 37 7.13 -2.42 20.05
N LYS A 38 7.27 -3.50 20.82
CA LYS A 38 6.57 -4.76 20.54
C LYS A 38 5.04 -4.58 20.63
N GLU A 39 4.57 -3.73 21.52
CA GLU A 39 3.14 -3.44 21.77
C GLU A 39 2.52 -2.57 20.68
N GLN A 40 3.33 -1.76 20.00
CA GLN A 40 2.89 -0.90 18.89
C GLN A 40 2.83 -1.65 17.55
N LYS A 41 3.58 -2.74 17.42
CA LYS A 41 3.57 -3.56 16.20
C LYS A 41 2.28 -4.36 16.11
N PHE A 42 1.64 -4.29 14.95
CA PHE A 42 0.50 -5.15 14.65
C PHE A 42 0.98 -6.31 13.77
N CYS A 43 1.29 -7.43 14.42
CA CYS A 43 1.88 -8.60 13.76
C CYS A 43 1.05 -9.87 14.03
N THR A 44 1.16 -10.82 13.11
CA THR A 44 0.68 -12.18 13.34
C THR A 44 1.77 -13.00 14.04
N TYR A 45 1.39 -13.66 15.11
CA TYR A 45 2.18 -14.64 15.86
C TYR A 45 1.38 -15.93 15.97
N GLN A 46 2.03 -17.06 16.27
CA GLN A 46 1.31 -18.32 16.48
C GLN A 46 0.21 -18.17 17.55
N SER A 47 0.44 -17.38 18.59
CA SER A 47 -0.49 -17.17 19.70
C SER A 47 -1.76 -16.37 19.35
N ASN A 48 -1.73 -15.55 18.29
CA ASN A 48 -2.86 -14.69 17.92
C ASN A 48 -3.50 -15.03 16.56
N MET A 49 -2.92 -15.98 15.82
CA MET A 49 -3.34 -16.32 14.46
C MET A 49 -4.83 -16.70 14.38
N GLU A 50 -5.31 -17.58 15.26
CA GLU A 50 -6.72 -18.01 15.26
C GLU A 50 -7.68 -16.86 15.58
N ALA A 51 -7.27 -15.90 16.41
CA ALA A 51 -8.05 -14.70 16.66
C ALA A 51 -8.15 -13.83 15.39
N LEU A 52 -7.03 -13.63 14.68
CA LEU A 52 -6.99 -12.85 13.44
C LEU A 52 -7.74 -13.52 12.29
N LYS A 53 -7.82 -14.85 12.26
CA LYS A 53 -8.68 -15.61 11.32
C LYS A 53 -10.17 -15.40 11.58
N LYS A 54 -10.55 -15.17 12.85
CA LYS A 54 -11.94 -14.90 13.24
C LYS A 54 -12.36 -13.46 12.92
N ASP A 55 -11.55 -12.48 13.33
CA ASP A 55 -11.80 -11.06 13.10
C ASP A 55 -10.52 -10.25 13.32
N ILE A 56 -10.29 -9.26 12.45
CA ILE A 56 -9.28 -8.22 12.64
C ILE A 56 -10.03 -6.91 12.91
N PRO A 57 -10.05 -6.41 14.16
CA PRO A 57 -10.75 -5.17 14.48
C PRO A 57 -10.15 -4.01 13.70
N TYR A 58 -10.94 -3.36 12.83
CA TYR A 58 -10.44 -2.28 11.98
C TYR A 58 -9.78 -1.14 12.79
N LYS A 59 -10.32 -0.84 13.99
CA LYS A 59 -9.82 0.22 14.86
C LYS A 59 -8.50 -0.12 15.57
N SER A 60 -8.13 -1.40 15.67
CA SER A 60 -6.83 -1.80 16.25
C SER A 60 -5.70 -1.78 15.23
N LEU A 61 -6.03 -1.64 13.93
CA LEU A 61 -5.01 -1.55 12.89
C LEU A 61 -4.23 -0.23 13.00
N PRO A 62 -2.90 -0.25 12.82
CA PRO A 62 -2.10 0.94 12.56
C PRO A 62 -2.68 1.78 11.42
N LYS A 63 -2.42 3.09 11.45
CA LYS A 63 -3.03 4.03 10.50
C LYS A 63 -2.73 3.68 9.05
N SER A 64 -1.49 3.29 8.71
CA SER A 64 -1.12 2.88 7.35
C SER A 64 -1.88 1.63 6.90
N PHE A 65 -2.22 0.73 7.83
CA PHE A 65 -2.98 -0.49 7.50
C PHE A 65 -4.46 -0.18 7.28
N GLN A 66 -5.01 0.75 8.08
CA GLN A 66 -6.36 1.28 7.85
C GLN A 66 -6.48 1.95 6.48
N ASP A 67 -5.49 2.76 6.11
CA ASP A 67 -5.44 3.43 4.82
C ASP A 67 -5.30 2.43 3.67
N ALA A 68 -4.46 1.40 3.80
CA ALA A 68 -4.36 0.32 2.82
C ALA A 68 -5.68 -0.44 2.64
N VAL A 69 -6.42 -0.69 3.72
CA VAL A 69 -7.77 -1.27 3.66
C VAL A 69 -8.74 -0.36 2.91
N ARG A 70 -8.70 0.96 3.13
CA ARG A 70 -9.55 1.92 2.42
C ARG A 70 -9.26 1.94 0.92
N VAL A 71 -8.00 2.00 0.54
CA VAL A 71 -7.59 1.97 -0.88
C VAL A 71 -7.99 0.64 -1.52
N THR A 72 -7.76 -0.48 -0.83
CA THR A 72 -8.15 -1.81 -1.34
C THR A 72 -9.66 -1.91 -1.60
N ARG A 73 -10.49 -1.35 -0.68
CA ARG A 73 -11.94 -1.25 -0.87
C ARG A 73 -12.31 -0.34 -2.04
N ALA A 74 -11.66 0.82 -2.18
CA ALA A 74 -11.90 1.75 -3.28
C ALA A 74 -11.57 1.14 -4.65
N LEU A 75 -10.51 0.33 -4.72
CA LEU A 75 -10.12 -0.45 -5.90
C LEU A 75 -11.03 -1.67 -6.17
N ARG A 76 -11.98 -1.96 -5.27
CA ARG A 76 -12.88 -3.11 -5.33
C ARG A 76 -12.13 -4.46 -5.41
N VAL A 77 -10.98 -4.55 -4.75
CA VAL A 77 -10.18 -5.77 -4.66
C VAL A 77 -10.50 -6.48 -3.33
N PRO A 78 -10.79 -7.79 -3.33
CA PRO A 78 -11.29 -8.48 -2.14
C PRO A 78 -10.21 -8.82 -1.10
N TYR A 79 -8.93 -8.75 -1.47
CA TYR A 79 -7.82 -9.21 -0.63
C TYR A 79 -6.70 -8.17 -0.55
N LEU A 80 -6.08 -8.10 0.63
CA LEU A 80 -4.90 -7.27 0.91
C LEU A 80 -3.81 -8.15 1.51
N TRP A 81 -2.58 -7.96 1.09
CA TRP A 81 -1.40 -8.60 1.66
C TRP A 81 -0.52 -7.55 2.35
N ILE A 82 -0.16 -7.81 3.60
CA ILE A 82 0.75 -7.00 4.41
C ILE A 82 1.71 -7.99 5.09
N ASP A 83 3.01 -7.84 4.89
CA ASP A 83 4.06 -8.74 5.41
C ASP A 83 3.92 -9.07 6.91
N SER A 84 3.75 -8.05 7.76
CA SER A 84 3.61 -8.18 9.22
C SER A 84 2.38 -9.00 9.66
N ILE A 85 1.33 -9.05 8.83
CA ILE A 85 0.08 -9.79 9.14
C ILE A 85 0.03 -11.12 8.39
N CYS A 86 0.57 -11.19 7.18
CA CYS A 86 0.48 -12.35 6.30
C CYS A 86 1.67 -13.30 6.43
N ILE A 87 2.67 -12.96 7.24
CA ILE A 87 3.80 -13.81 7.64
C ILE A 87 3.74 -13.96 9.17
N ILE A 88 3.95 -15.18 9.68
CA ILE A 88 4.01 -15.45 11.13
C ILE A 88 5.36 -14.94 11.62
N GLN A 89 5.33 -13.95 12.49
CA GLN A 89 6.51 -13.36 13.08
C GLN A 89 7.03 -14.24 14.22
N GLU A 90 8.35 -14.16 14.48
CA GLU A 90 9.04 -15.02 15.47
C GLU A 90 8.96 -16.53 15.14
N ASP A 91 8.62 -16.89 13.90
CA ASP A 91 8.65 -18.25 13.35
C ASP A 91 9.64 -18.30 12.17
N GLU A 92 10.83 -18.85 12.41
CA GLU A 92 11.87 -18.92 11.37
C GLU A 92 11.47 -19.77 10.17
N GLY A 93 10.66 -20.81 10.38
CA GLY A 93 10.25 -21.72 9.31
C GLY A 93 9.29 -21.02 8.35
N ASP A 94 8.28 -20.37 8.91
CA ASP A 94 7.31 -19.58 8.15
C ASP A 94 7.99 -18.38 7.48
N TRP A 95 8.87 -17.67 8.19
CA TRP A 95 9.59 -16.54 7.63
C TRP A 95 10.45 -16.95 6.43
N LYS A 96 11.23 -18.04 6.53
CA LYS A 96 12.04 -18.54 5.40
C LYS A 96 11.16 -18.92 4.21
N SER A 97 10.03 -19.60 4.46
CA SER A 97 9.07 -20.01 3.44
C SER A 97 8.47 -18.81 2.72
N GLU A 98 7.98 -17.81 3.44
CA GLU A 98 7.34 -16.64 2.83
C GLU A 98 8.35 -15.67 2.22
N ALA A 99 9.53 -15.49 2.82
CA ALA A 99 10.61 -14.68 2.26
C ALA A 99 11.01 -15.19 0.86
N SER A 100 11.08 -16.52 0.68
CA SER A 100 11.37 -17.12 -0.63
C SER A 100 10.28 -16.87 -1.69
N LYS A 101 9.06 -16.51 -1.27
CA LYS A 101 7.90 -16.24 -2.15
C LYS A 101 7.65 -14.76 -2.36
N MET A 102 8.41 -13.86 -1.72
CA MET A 102 8.22 -12.41 -1.84
C MET A 102 8.16 -11.96 -3.29
N GLU A 103 9.01 -12.53 -4.15
CA GLU A 103 9.00 -12.23 -5.57
C GLU A 103 7.63 -12.51 -6.22
N GLN A 104 7.08 -13.68 -5.94
CA GLN A 104 5.78 -14.10 -6.44
C GLN A 104 4.64 -13.24 -5.87
N VAL A 105 4.74 -12.82 -4.61
CA VAL A 105 3.75 -11.96 -3.96
C VAL A 105 3.62 -10.61 -4.69
N PHE A 106 4.72 -9.93 -4.98
CA PHE A 106 4.65 -8.62 -5.65
C PHE A 106 4.35 -8.74 -7.15
N SER A 107 4.94 -9.72 -7.84
CA SER A 107 4.73 -9.93 -9.28
C SER A 107 3.32 -10.42 -9.65
N SER A 108 2.62 -11.08 -8.73
CA SER A 108 1.25 -11.58 -8.94
C SER A 108 0.18 -10.66 -8.34
N ALA A 109 0.55 -9.60 -7.64
CA ALA A 109 -0.41 -8.64 -7.09
C ALA A 109 -1.16 -7.92 -8.21
N TYR A 110 -2.43 -7.57 -7.96
CA TYR A 110 -3.20 -6.74 -8.88
C TYR A 110 -2.54 -5.37 -9.06
N CYS A 111 -2.14 -4.78 -7.94
CA CYS A 111 -1.24 -3.65 -7.83
C CYS A 111 -0.62 -3.64 -6.43
N THR A 112 0.44 -2.85 -6.27
CA THR A 112 1.07 -2.56 -4.98
C THR A 112 0.70 -1.15 -4.54
N ILE A 113 0.29 -1.00 -3.28
CA ILE A 113 0.19 0.30 -2.62
C ILE A 113 1.54 0.58 -1.97
N ALA A 114 2.18 1.68 -2.34
CA ALA A 114 3.40 2.16 -1.69
C ALA A 114 3.07 3.36 -0.79
N ALA A 115 3.24 3.17 0.52
CA ALA A 115 3.03 4.21 1.53
C ALA A 115 4.25 5.15 1.64
N SER A 116 4.63 5.79 0.53
CA SER A 116 5.87 6.58 0.41
C SER A 116 5.94 7.80 1.32
N SER A 117 4.80 8.37 1.73
CA SER A 117 4.75 9.47 2.70
C SER A 117 4.89 9.02 4.16
N ALA A 118 4.78 7.72 4.44
CA ALA A 118 4.77 7.17 5.79
C ALA A 118 6.16 6.65 6.17
N THR A 119 6.65 7.05 7.34
CA THR A 119 7.92 6.58 7.91
C THR A 119 7.73 5.44 8.91
N SER A 120 6.48 5.19 9.31
CA SER A 120 6.03 4.16 10.24
C SER A 120 4.63 3.66 9.87
N SER A 121 4.29 2.44 10.32
CA SER A 121 2.92 1.91 10.17
C SER A 121 1.87 2.75 10.91
N LEU A 122 2.29 3.56 11.88
CA LEU A 122 1.42 4.44 12.68
C LEU A 122 1.06 5.76 11.99
N ASP A 123 1.78 6.18 10.95
CA ASP A 123 1.65 7.54 10.37
C ASP A 123 0.40 7.67 9.50
N GLY A 124 0.10 6.64 8.70
CA GLY A 124 -0.86 6.76 7.60
C GLY A 124 -0.28 7.42 6.36
N PHE A 125 -1.03 7.32 5.27
CA PHE A 125 -0.62 7.88 3.97
C PHE A 125 -1.78 8.52 3.19
N LEU A 126 -3.00 8.53 3.75
CA LEU A 126 -4.15 9.26 3.21
C LEU A 126 -4.44 10.56 3.99
N GLY A 127 -3.42 11.09 4.68
CA GLY A 127 -3.52 12.35 5.43
C GLY A 127 -3.66 13.58 4.53
N GLU A 128 -3.79 14.75 5.17
CA GLU A 128 -3.79 16.01 4.44
C GLU A 128 -2.44 16.25 3.76
N ARG A 129 -2.50 16.73 2.52
CA ARG A 129 -1.33 17.13 1.73
C ARG A 129 -1.18 18.63 1.76
N LYS A 130 0.05 19.12 1.59
CA LYS A 130 0.30 20.57 1.50
C LYS A 130 -0.52 21.13 0.34
N PRO A 131 -1.39 22.14 0.57
CA PRO A 131 -2.17 22.73 -0.50
C PRO A 131 -1.22 23.37 -1.53
N ARG A 132 -1.60 23.24 -2.80
CA ARG A 132 -0.86 23.85 -3.90
C ARG A 132 -1.36 25.25 -4.14
N ALA A 133 -0.44 26.20 -4.34
CA ALA A 133 -0.86 27.52 -4.79
C ALA A 133 -1.53 27.39 -6.16
N CYS A 134 -2.75 27.92 -6.26
CA CYS A 134 -3.52 27.92 -7.50
C CYS A 134 -4.18 29.29 -7.68
N VAL A 135 -4.06 29.84 -8.89
CA VAL A 135 -4.72 31.07 -9.30
C VAL A 135 -5.71 30.76 -10.41
N SER A 136 -6.96 31.19 -10.24
CA SER A 136 -7.98 31.10 -11.28
C SER A 136 -8.03 32.38 -12.11
N ILE A 137 -7.88 32.26 -13.43
CA ILE A 137 -8.08 33.34 -14.39
C ILE A 137 -9.43 33.12 -15.08
N ARG A 138 -10.30 34.14 -15.05
CA ARG A 138 -11.54 34.10 -15.82
C ARG A 138 -11.25 34.42 -17.29
N THR A 139 -11.63 33.53 -18.19
CA THR A 139 -11.50 33.73 -19.64
C THR A 139 -12.87 33.71 -20.31
N SER A 140 -12.95 34.14 -21.58
CA SER A 140 -14.18 34.04 -22.38
C SER A 140 -14.65 32.60 -22.63
N ARG A 141 -13.77 31.61 -22.45
CA ARG A 141 -14.06 30.18 -22.63
C ARG A 141 -14.31 29.43 -21.31
N GLY A 142 -14.30 30.14 -20.18
CA GLY A 142 -14.43 29.57 -18.83
C GLY A 142 -13.22 29.82 -17.94
N PRO A 143 -13.19 29.26 -16.72
CA PRO A 143 -12.08 29.43 -15.80
C PRO A 143 -10.85 28.65 -16.28
N LEU A 144 -9.69 29.31 -16.30
CA LEU A 144 -8.37 28.70 -16.44
C LEU A 144 -7.70 28.67 -15.06
N TYR A 145 -7.06 27.56 -14.71
CA TYR A 145 -6.35 27.41 -13.44
C TYR A 145 -4.85 27.30 -13.70
N LEU A 146 -4.07 28.17 -13.06
CA LEU A 146 -2.61 28.08 -12.99
C LEU A 146 -2.26 27.50 -11.63
N ALA A 147 -1.43 26.47 -11.58
CA ALA A 147 -0.96 25.87 -10.34
C ALA A 147 0.54 25.62 -10.41
N GLU A 148 1.20 25.60 -9.25
CA GLU A 148 2.61 25.23 -9.15
C GLU A 148 2.86 23.85 -9.76
N ALA A 149 3.89 23.72 -10.60
CA ALA A 149 4.34 22.41 -11.06
C ALA A 149 5.05 21.70 -9.90
N ILE A 150 4.49 20.57 -9.46
CA ILE A 150 5.04 19.78 -8.34
C ILE A 150 5.51 18.40 -8.80
N ASP A 151 5.65 18.17 -10.10
CA ASP A 151 5.90 16.83 -10.62
C ASP A 151 7.38 16.48 -10.47
N ASP A 152 7.71 15.76 -9.40
CA ASP A 152 9.07 15.25 -9.14
C ASP A 152 9.03 13.83 -8.58
N PHE A 153 9.04 12.83 -9.46
CA PHE A 153 9.00 11.42 -9.04
C PHE A 153 10.26 11.01 -8.27
N HIS A 154 11.42 11.54 -8.65
CA HIS A 154 12.69 11.22 -8.01
C HIS A 154 12.68 11.66 -6.55
N GLU A 155 12.29 12.91 -6.28
CA GLU A 155 12.20 13.45 -4.93
C GLU A 155 11.09 12.77 -4.11
N HIS A 156 9.91 12.57 -4.70
CA HIS A 156 8.75 12.10 -3.96
C HIS A 156 8.71 10.59 -3.71
N VAL A 157 9.32 9.80 -4.59
CA VAL A 157 9.29 8.34 -4.52
C VAL A 157 10.68 7.76 -4.30
N GLU A 158 11.65 8.07 -5.16
CA GLU A 158 12.96 7.39 -5.14
C GLU A 158 13.81 7.76 -3.92
N LYS A 159 13.67 9.00 -3.43
CA LYS A 159 14.29 9.45 -2.17
C LYS A 159 13.43 9.23 -0.93
N SER A 160 12.22 8.68 -1.07
CA SER A 160 11.36 8.42 0.09
C SER A 160 12.01 7.42 1.06
N VAL A 161 11.67 7.52 2.34
CA VAL A 161 12.15 6.58 3.38
C VAL A 161 11.86 5.13 3.00
N LEU A 162 10.71 4.88 2.36
CA LEU A 162 10.35 3.56 1.86
C LEU A 162 11.42 3.02 0.90
N SER A 163 11.82 3.81 -0.10
CA SER A 163 12.81 3.42 -1.11
C SER A 163 14.22 3.18 -0.58
N THR A 164 14.55 3.64 0.64
CA THR A 164 15.84 3.36 1.29
C THR A 164 15.94 1.94 1.87
N ARG A 165 14.84 1.18 1.91
CA ARG A 165 14.81 -0.17 2.48
C ARG A 165 15.24 -1.21 1.46
N GLY A 166 16.12 -2.14 1.86
CA GLY A 166 16.68 -3.16 0.96
C GLY A 166 15.66 -4.03 0.22
N TRP A 167 14.50 -4.29 0.82
CA TRP A 167 13.43 -5.07 0.17
C TRP A 167 12.65 -4.29 -0.88
N VAL A 168 12.57 -2.96 -0.77
CA VAL A 168 11.66 -2.13 -1.59
C VAL A 168 12.08 -2.09 -3.06
N LEU A 169 13.36 -2.30 -3.37
CA LEU A 169 13.79 -2.46 -4.76
C LEU A 169 13.12 -3.67 -5.42
N GLN A 170 13.05 -4.82 -4.73
CA GLN A 170 12.36 -6.01 -5.23
C GLN A 170 10.86 -5.75 -5.35
N GLU A 171 10.27 -5.09 -4.35
CA GLU A 171 8.84 -4.76 -4.34
C GLU A 171 8.47 -3.88 -5.54
N ARG A 172 9.25 -2.84 -5.84
CA ARG A 172 9.04 -1.95 -7.00
C ARG A 172 9.31 -2.68 -8.32
N ALA A 173 10.45 -3.35 -8.47
CA ALA A 173 10.87 -3.98 -9.72
C ALA A 173 9.93 -5.10 -10.17
N LEU A 174 9.30 -5.80 -9.22
CA LEU A 174 8.47 -6.96 -9.51
C LEU A 174 6.99 -6.59 -9.63
N SER A 175 6.55 -5.48 -9.03
CA SER A 175 5.17 -5.04 -9.13
C SER A 175 4.82 -4.60 -10.54
N ARG A 176 3.80 -5.21 -11.15
CA ARG A 176 3.31 -4.82 -12.48
C ARG A 176 2.69 -3.41 -12.52
N ARG A 177 2.18 -2.98 -11.37
CA ARG A 177 1.47 -1.71 -11.15
C ARG A 177 1.71 -1.27 -9.71
N THR A 178 2.11 -0.02 -9.51
CA THR A 178 2.31 0.55 -8.18
C THR A 178 1.63 1.90 -8.06
N ILE A 179 0.83 2.08 -7.00
CA ILE A 179 0.27 3.38 -6.60
C ILE A 179 1.12 3.91 -5.46
N TYR A 180 1.84 5.01 -5.69
CA TYR A 180 2.62 5.70 -4.67
C TYR A 180 1.79 6.80 -4.03
N PHE A 181 1.58 6.68 -2.72
CA PHE A 181 1.00 7.74 -1.91
C PHE A 181 2.14 8.55 -1.29
N THR A 182 2.41 9.72 -1.85
CA THR A 182 3.44 10.65 -1.37
C THR A 182 2.80 11.83 -0.62
N SER A 183 3.63 12.65 0.02
CA SER A 183 3.15 13.84 0.75
C SER A 183 2.65 14.96 -0.17
N THR A 184 2.92 14.87 -1.47
CA THR A 184 2.64 15.92 -2.46
C THR A 184 1.56 15.52 -3.45
N GLN A 185 1.64 14.34 -4.05
CA GLN A 185 0.64 13.81 -4.98
C GLN A 185 0.61 12.28 -5.02
N VAL A 186 -0.34 11.71 -5.74
CA VAL A 186 -0.33 10.26 -6.05
C VAL A 186 0.34 10.03 -7.39
N TYR A 187 1.22 9.03 -7.43
CA TYR A 187 1.81 8.52 -8.66
C TYR A 187 1.33 7.11 -8.96
N TRP A 188 1.26 6.77 -10.25
CA TRP A 188 0.99 5.45 -10.77
C TRP A 188 2.11 5.04 -11.70
N GLU A 189 2.82 3.96 -11.36
CA GLU A 189 3.83 3.35 -12.23
C GLU A 189 3.30 2.02 -12.76
N CYS A 190 3.47 1.80 -14.06
CA CYS A 190 3.16 0.53 -14.72
C CYS A 190 4.06 0.33 -15.96
N GLY A 191 3.85 -0.74 -16.72
CA GLY A 191 4.61 -1.03 -17.94
C GLY A 191 4.56 0.06 -19.02
N GLU A 192 3.56 0.95 -18.97
CA GLU A 192 3.41 2.08 -19.89
C GLU A 192 4.09 3.37 -19.38
N GLY A 193 4.76 3.31 -18.24
CA GLY A 193 5.47 4.45 -17.62
C GLY A 193 4.85 4.95 -16.32
N ILE A 194 5.21 6.18 -15.96
CA ILE A 194 4.84 6.85 -14.71
C ILE A 194 3.84 7.96 -15.01
N PHE A 195 2.74 7.95 -14.27
CA PHE A 195 1.65 8.92 -14.35
C PHE A 195 1.42 9.54 -12.96
N CYS A 196 0.85 10.74 -12.91
CA CYS A 196 0.51 11.42 -11.66
C CYS A 196 -0.81 12.17 -11.77
N GLU A 197 -1.37 12.57 -10.61
CA GLU A 197 -2.68 13.24 -10.51
C GLU A 197 -2.80 14.48 -11.40
N THR A 198 -1.70 15.22 -11.63
CA THR A 198 -1.64 16.43 -12.46
C THR A 198 -1.63 16.19 -13.95
N LEU A 199 -1.02 15.08 -14.37
CA LEU A 199 -0.85 14.74 -15.79
C LEU A 199 -1.99 13.84 -16.30
N ALA A 200 -2.80 13.28 -15.39
CA ALA A 200 -3.95 12.47 -15.75
C ALA A 200 -5.18 13.33 -16.10
N THR A 201 -5.73 13.15 -17.31
CA THR A 201 -7.01 13.74 -17.71
C THR A 201 -8.16 12.84 -17.24
N LEU A 202 -9.07 13.37 -16.43
CA LEU A 202 -10.32 12.67 -16.10
C LEU A 202 -11.25 12.73 -17.32
N GLN A 203 -11.47 11.60 -17.99
CA GLN A 203 -12.58 11.46 -18.94
C GLN A 203 -13.88 11.28 -18.15
N LYS A 204 -14.89 12.10 -18.45
CA LYS A 204 -16.23 12.02 -17.86
C LYS A 204 -17.04 10.90 -18.47
#